data_AF-A0A397S218-F1
#
_entry.id   AF-A0A397S218-F1
#
_cell.length_a   1.000
_cell.length_b   1.000
_cell.length_c   1.000
_cell.angle_alpha   90.00
_cell.angle_beta   90.00
_cell.angle_gamma   90.00
#
_symmetry.space_group_name_H-M   'P 1'
#
loop_
_entity.id
_entity.type
_entity.pdbx_description
1 polymer ?
#
loop_
_entity_poly.entity_id
_entity_poly.type
_entity_poly.pdbx_seq_one_letter_code
_entity_poly.pdbx_strand_id
1 'polypeptide(L)'
;MILSSCSKKCEHQNIIIDKGYAATCTDSGLTDGSHCKDCGEILEAQVVIEALGHKEKEAFGVAPSCTEPGLTPEIYCEVCNKILKSQEVIDPLGHHYVEDLAVSPTCTKPGLTKGSHCETCGKVFVAQEEIAMVDHKVIEDPMVAPTCTKPGLTQGSHCETCGKVLIAQEEIAPLGHKVVEDPMVAPNDLWMRSNRRFPLWGLWWGNR
;
A
#
# COMPACT_ATOMS: atom_id res chain seq x y z
N MET A 1 51.70 -87.95 -45.18
CA MET A 1 50.96 -87.37 -46.33
C MET A 1 49.97 -86.37 -45.77
N ILE A 2 49.87 -85.23 -46.46
CA ILE A 2 49.53 -83.90 -45.94
C ILE A 2 48.05 -83.82 -45.54
N LEU A 3 47.80 -83.16 -44.41
CA LEU A 3 46.49 -82.98 -43.80
C LEU A 3 45.51 -82.26 -44.74
N SER A 4 44.33 -82.86 -44.83
CA SER A 4 43.13 -82.36 -45.47
C SER A 4 42.69 -81.01 -44.90
N SER A 5 42.55 -79.99 -45.75
CA SER A 5 41.62 -78.87 -45.54
C SER A 5 41.29 -78.22 -46.89
N CYS A 6 40.20 -78.68 -47.50
CA CYS A 6 39.61 -78.03 -48.66
C CYS A 6 38.88 -76.77 -48.18
N SER A 7 39.56 -75.64 -48.10
CA SER A 7 38.91 -74.34 -47.98
C SER A 7 38.21 -74.05 -49.30
N LYS A 8 36.89 -74.29 -49.38
CA LYS A 8 36.05 -73.85 -50.49
C LYS A 8 36.29 -72.35 -50.68
N LYS A 9 36.85 -71.96 -51.83
CA LYS A 9 37.02 -70.56 -52.21
C LYS A 9 35.61 -69.97 -52.40
N CYS A 10 35.15 -69.18 -51.44
CA CYS A 10 33.87 -68.47 -51.55
C CYS A 10 34.11 -67.14 -52.28
N GLU A 11 33.27 -66.82 -53.26
CA GLU A 11 33.38 -65.58 -54.05
C GLU A 11 32.55 -64.42 -53.47
N HIS A 12 31.87 -64.65 -52.33
CA HIS A 12 31.08 -63.65 -51.59
C HIS A 12 30.03 -62.89 -52.42
N GLN A 13 29.47 -63.53 -53.45
CA GLN A 13 28.45 -62.92 -54.32
C GLN A 13 27.03 -62.97 -53.72
N ASN A 14 26.76 -63.93 -52.84
CA ASN A 14 25.45 -64.12 -52.20
C ASN A 14 25.44 -63.47 -50.81
N ILE A 15 25.15 -62.16 -50.79
CA ILE A 15 25.22 -61.31 -49.59
C ILE A 15 23.83 -61.19 -48.95
N ILE A 16 23.74 -61.46 -47.64
CA ILE A 16 22.58 -61.15 -46.81
C ILE A 16 22.87 -59.89 -46.02
N ILE A 17 21.89 -58.98 -45.98
CA ILE A 17 21.95 -57.78 -45.14
C ILE A 17 21.35 -58.10 -43.77
N ASP A 18 22.15 -57.91 -42.72
CA ASP A 18 21.73 -57.99 -41.34
C ASP A 18 21.20 -56.62 -40.93
N LYS A 19 19.86 -56.50 -40.89
CA LYS A 19 19.20 -55.24 -40.60
C LYS A 19 19.48 -54.79 -39.16
N GLY A 20 20.03 -53.59 -39.04
CA GLY A 20 20.20 -52.88 -37.78
C GLY A 20 18.90 -52.25 -37.30
N TYR A 21 18.99 -51.53 -36.19
CA TYR A 21 17.88 -50.78 -35.61
C TYR A 21 18.39 -49.53 -34.89
N ALA A 22 17.54 -48.49 -34.86
CA ALA A 22 17.90 -47.22 -34.26
C ALA A 22 18.04 -47.34 -32.74
N ALA A 23 18.96 -46.55 -32.16
CA ALA A 23 19.07 -46.37 -30.71
C ALA A 23 17.85 -45.61 -30.16
N THR A 24 17.49 -45.90 -28.91
CA THR A 24 16.44 -45.19 -28.16
C THR A 24 17.08 -44.33 -27.06
N CYS A 25 16.27 -43.72 -26.20
CA CYS A 25 16.78 -42.99 -25.04
C CYS A 25 17.56 -43.87 -24.06
N THR A 26 17.21 -45.16 -23.95
CA THR A 26 17.79 -46.09 -22.97
C THR A 26 18.55 -47.25 -23.60
N ASP A 27 18.15 -47.68 -24.80
CA ASP A 27 18.71 -48.85 -25.46
C ASP A 27 19.61 -48.43 -26.60
N SER A 28 20.76 -49.09 -26.72
CA SER A 28 21.65 -48.95 -27.87
C SER A 28 21.00 -49.51 -29.14
N GLY A 29 21.41 -48.97 -30.29
CA GLY A 29 21.04 -49.46 -31.63
C GLY A 29 22.18 -50.23 -32.29
N LEU A 30 21.93 -50.70 -33.51
CA LEU A 30 22.93 -51.31 -34.38
C LEU A 30 22.83 -50.71 -35.79
N THR A 31 23.97 -50.51 -36.45
CA THR A 31 23.99 -50.22 -37.90
C THR A 31 23.61 -51.46 -38.70
N ASP A 32 23.21 -51.28 -39.96
CA ASP A 32 23.13 -52.39 -40.91
C ASP A 32 24.53 -53.03 -41.05
N GLY A 33 24.57 -54.36 -41.18
CA GLY A 33 25.76 -55.15 -41.50
C GLY A 33 25.48 -56.14 -42.61
N SER A 34 26.46 -56.96 -42.98
CA SER A 34 26.25 -57.99 -43.99
C SER A 34 27.16 -59.19 -43.82
N HIS A 35 26.66 -60.36 -44.22
CA HIS A 35 27.41 -61.60 -44.27
C HIS A 35 27.14 -62.38 -45.55
N CYS A 36 28.08 -63.24 -45.93
CA CYS A 36 27.89 -64.15 -47.05
C CYS A 36 27.03 -65.34 -46.63
N LYS A 37 25.93 -65.58 -47.35
CA LYS A 37 25.02 -66.72 -47.11
C LYS A 37 25.70 -68.08 -47.25
N ASP A 38 26.68 -68.17 -48.15
CA ASP A 38 27.25 -69.45 -48.59
C ASP A 38 28.40 -69.93 -47.67
N CYS A 39 29.15 -69.01 -47.05
CA CYS A 39 30.26 -69.34 -46.14
C CYS A 39 30.12 -68.77 -44.71
N GLY A 40 29.19 -67.85 -44.47
CA GLY A 40 28.97 -67.21 -43.18
C GLY A 40 29.99 -66.11 -42.82
N GLU A 41 30.90 -65.76 -43.73
CA GLU A 41 31.88 -64.68 -43.50
C GLU A 41 31.18 -63.33 -43.37
N ILE A 42 31.51 -62.58 -42.31
CA ILE A 42 31.02 -61.22 -42.08
C ILE A 42 31.77 -60.29 -43.04
N LEU A 43 31.05 -59.66 -43.96
CA LEU A 43 31.60 -58.75 -44.96
C LEU A 43 31.61 -57.31 -44.41
N GLU A 44 30.57 -56.95 -43.66
CA GLU A 44 30.49 -55.69 -42.93
C GLU A 44 29.92 -55.97 -41.53
N ALA A 45 30.71 -55.71 -40.49
CA ALA A 45 30.28 -55.92 -39.12
C ALA A 45 29.29 -54.83 -38.69
N GLN A 46 28.24 -55.22 -37.96
CA GLN A 46 27.37 -54.26 -37.30
C GLN A 46 28.14 -53.49 -36.21
N VAL A 47 27.89 -52.18 -36.13
CA VAL A 47 28.48 -51.30 -35.13
C VAL A 47 27.40 -50.86 -34.16
N VAL A 48 27.72 -50.86 -32.87
CA VAL A 48 26.83 -50.39 -31.81
C VAL A 48 26.65 -48.88 -31.91
N ILE A 49 25.40 -48.44 -31.90
CA ILE A 49 25.02 -47.03 -31.77
C ILE A 49 24.65 -46.82 -30.30
N GLU A 50 25.41 -45.99 -29.59
CA GLU A 50 25.13 -45.69 -28.18
C GLU A 50 23.71 -45.13 -27.98
N ALA A 51 23.13 -45.39 -26.81
CA ALA A 51 21.82 -44.84 -26.46
C ALA A 51 21.84 -43.30 -26.53
N LEU A 52 20.76 -42.71 -27.03
CA LEU A 52 20.66 -41.26 -27.26
C LEU A 52 20.61 -40.45 -25.96
N GLY A 53 20.30 -41.11 -24.84
CA GLY A 53 20.06 -40.46 -23.56
C GLY A 53 18.72 -39.74 -23.51
N HIS A 54 18.44 -39.16 -22.34
CA HIS A 54 17.23 -38.38 -22.12
C HIS A 54 17.49 -36.89 -22.37
N LYS A 55 16.64 -36.28 -23.20
CA LYS A 55 16.60 -34.82 -23.35
C LYS A 55 15.58 -34.22 -22.40
N GLU A 56 16.06 -33.52 -21.38
CA GLU A 56 15.25 -32.99 -20.29
C GLU A 56 14.41 -31.79 -20.72
N LYS A 57 13.19 -31.73 -20.19
CA LYS A 57 12.28 -30.61 -20.32
C LYS A 57 11.50 -30.44 -19.02
N GLU A 58 11.30 -29.19 -18.62
CA GLU A 58 10.56 -28.85 -17.41
C GLU A 58 9.07 -28.67 -17.73
N ALA A 59 8.22 -29.26 -16.90
CA ALA A 59 6.80 -28.97 -16.83
C ALA A 59 6.53 -27.82 -15.85
N PHE A 60 5.28 -27.36 -15.79
CA PHE A 60 4.89 -26.26 -14.92
C PHE A 60 4.92 -26.65 -13.44
N GLY A 61 5.52 -25.81 -12.61
CA GLY A 61 5.41 -25.86 -11.14
C GLY A 61 4.47 -24.78 -10.61
N VAL A 62 3.95 -24.97 -9.40
CA VAL A 62 3.05 -24.01 -8.72
C VAL A 62 3.78 -23.46 -7.50
N ALA A 63 3.89 -22.13 -7.39
CA ALA A 63 4.48 -21.53 -6.19
C ALA A 63 3.54 -21.69 -4.98
N PRO A 64 4.07 -21.92 -3.76
CA PRO A 64 3.26 -21.95 -2.55
C PRO A 64 2.67 -20.57 -2.23
N SER A 65 1.52 -20.56 -1.55
CA SER A 65 0.92 -19.34 -0.99
C SER A 65 1.01 -19.34 0.54
N CYS A 66 0.42 -18.35 1.22
CA CYS A 66 0.37 -18.31 2.68
C CYS A 66 -0.37 -19.51 3.30
N THR A 67 -1.33 -20.09 2.58
CA THR A 67 -2.22 -21.15 3.09
C THR A 67 -2.17 -22.43 2.28
N GLU A 68 -1.86 -22.35 0.99
CA GLU A 68 -1.84 -23.49 0.09
C GLU A 68 -0.39 -23.89 -0.24
N PRO A 69 -0.09 -25.20 -0.27
CA PRO A 69 1.22 -25.68 -0.67
C PRO A 69 1.46 -25.44 -2.17
N GLY A 70 2.74 -25.41 -2.55
CA GLY A 70 3.18 -25.36 -3.94
C GLY A 70 3.60 -26.74 -4.47
N LEU A 71 3.99 -26.78 -5.74
CA LEU A 71 4.56 -27.94 -6.43
C LEU A 71 5.82 -27.53 -7.18
N THR A 72 6.89 -28.31 -7.03
CA THR A 72 8.08 -28.13 -7.86
C THR A 72 7.80 -28.48 -9.33
N PRO A 73 8.57 -27.92 -10.29
CA PRO A 73 8.51 -28.36 -11.68
C PRO A 73 8.85 -29.85 -11.83
N GLU A 74 8.07 -30.56 -12.65
CA GLU A 74 8.43 -31.92 -13.09
C GLU A 74 9.49 -31.84 -14.19
N ILE A 75 10.47 -32.75 -14.18
CA ILE A 75 11.42 -32.90 -15.29
C ILE A 75 11.10 -34.20 -16.01
N TYR A 76 10.84 -34.12 -17.31
CA TYR A 76 10.55 -35.27 -18.16
C TYR A 76 11.41 -35.25 -19.42
N CYS A 77 11.53 -36.41 -20.06
CA CYS A 77 12.19 -36.49 -21.35
C CYS A 77 11.22 -36.09 -22.47
N GLU A 78 11.53 -35.08 -23.29
CA GLU A 78 10.62 -34.66 -24.38
C GLU A 78 10.48 -35.67 -25.53
N VAL A 79 11.40 -36.64 -25.62
CA VAL A 79 11.42 -37.64 -26.68
C VAL A 79 10.59 -38.87 -26.32
N CYS A 80 10.68 -39.35 -25.06
CA CYS A 80 10.01 -40.57 -24.61
C CYS A 80 9.00 -40.37 -23.47
N ASN A 81 8.79 -39.11 -23.02
CA ASN A 81 7.89 -38.72 -21.94
C ASN A 81 8.13 -39.41 -20.58
N LYS A 82 9.31 -40.02 -20.40
CA LYS A 82 9.70 -40.57 -19.11
C LYS A 82 9.94 -39.44 -18.10
N ILE A 83 9.31 -39.53 -16.93
CA ILE A 83 9.59 -38.64 -15.81
C ILE A 83 10.98 -38.97 -15.26
N LEU A 84 11.85 -37.96 -15.25
CA LEU A 84 13.22 -38.03 -14.75
C LEU A 84 13.31 -37.51 -13.32
N LYS A 85 12.50 -36.49 -13.01
CA LYS A 85 12.30 -35.98 -11.65
C LYS A 85 10.82 -35.64 -11.45
N SER A 86 10.19 -36.32 -10.50
CA SER A 86 8.78 -36.07 -10.15
C SER A 86 8.60 -34.75 -9.43
N GLN A 87 7.38 -34.22 -9.47
CA GLN A 87 7.01 -33.08 -8.64
C GLN A 87 7.07 -33.44 -7.15
N GLU A 88 7.43 -32.45 -6.34
CA GLU A 88 7.47 -32.49 -4.89
C GLU A 88 6.60 -31.37 -4.33
N VAL A 89 5.94 -31.65 -3.21
CA VAL A 89 5.11 -30.66 -2.51
C VAL A 89 6.02 -29.69 -1.77
N ILE A 90 5.75 -28.40 -1.92
CA ILE A 90 6.39 -27.32 -1.17
C ILE A 90 5.39 -26.87 -0.10
N ASP A 91 5.80 -26.84 1.16
CA ASP A 91 4.93 -26.41 2.25
C ASP A 91 4.43 -24.96 2.04
N PRO A 92 3.23 -24.61 2.55
CA PRO A 92 2.74 -23.24 2.53
C PRO A 92 3.74 -22.30 3.22
N LEU A 93 3.83 -21.07 2.73
CA LEU A 93 4.73 -20.04 3.30
C LEU A 93 4.35 -19.65 4.73
N GLY A 94 3.10 -19.91 5.11
CA GLY A 94 2.52 -19.39 6.33
C GLY A 94 2.24 -17.90 6.24
N HIS A 95 1.85 -17.31 7.38
CA HIS A 95 1.51 -15.90 7.46
C HIS A 95 2.64 -15.10 8.11
N HIS A 96 2.98 -13.96 7.51
CA HIS A 96 3.88 -12.98 8.10
C HIS A 96 3.10 -11.93 8.90
N TYR A 97 3.13 -12.04 10.22
CA TYR A 97 2.37 -11.18 11.12
C TYR A 97 2.97 -9.78 11.23
N VAL A 98 2.17 -8.78 10.89
CA VAL A 98 2.48 -7.36 11.10
C VAL A 98 1.42 -6.74 12.00
N GLU A 99 1.88 -5.87 12.91
CA GLU A 99 1.04 -5.18 13.87
C GLU A 99 0.53 -3.84 13.30
N ASP A 100 -0.77 -3.60 13.43
CA ASP A 100 -1.39 -2.32 13.15
C ASP A 100 -1.50 -1.52 14.43
N LEU A 101 -0.78 -0.40 14.51
CA LEU A 101 -0.73 0.41 15.71
C LEU A 101 -2.09 1.06 16.01
N ALA A 102 -2.41 1.14 17.30
CA ALA A 102 -3.59 1.86 17.77
C ALA A 102 -3.49 3.36 17.48
N VAL A 103 -4.63 3.98 17.20
CA VAL A 103 -4.76 5.42 17.00
C VAL A 103 -5.71 5.97 18.07
N SER A 104 -5.25 6.90 18.89
CA SER A 104 -6.09 7.50 19.92
C SER A 104 -7.21 8.35 19.30
N PRO A 105 -8.45 8.29 19.82
CA PRO A 105 -9.52 9.17 19.39
C PRO A 105 -9.23 10.63 19.75
N THR A 106 -9.84 11.54 19.01
CA THR A 106 -9.80 12.98 19.25
C THR A 106 -11.23 13.54 19.27
N CYS A 107 -11.40 14.82 19.55
CA CYS A 107 -12.72 15.48 19.48
C CYS A 107 -13.19 15.78 18.05
N THR A 108 -12.41 15.42 17.04
CA THR A 108 -12.76 15.63 15.62
C THR A 108 -12.67 14.36 14.76
N LYS A 109 -12.01 13.31 15.26
CA LYS A 109 -11.84 12.03 14.57
C LYS A 109 -11.91 10.87 15.57
N PRO A 110 -12.59 9.77 15.22
CA PRO A 110 -12.55 8.55 16.01
C PRO A 110 -11.13 7.96 16.06
N GLY A 111 -10.89 7.11 17.05
CA GLY A 111 -9.66 6.34 17.19
C GLY A 111 -9.81 4.92 16.62
N LEU A 112 -8.72 4.16 16.64
CA LEU A 112 -8.67 2.76 16.25
C LEU A 112 -7.94 1.94 17.32
N THR A 113 -8.44 0.74 17.62
CA THR A 113 -7.71 -0.22 18.45
C THR A 113 -6.49 -0.79 17.73
N LYS A 114 -5.62 -1.47 18.47
CA LYS A 114 -4.50 -2.21 17.89
C LYS A 114 -5.03 -3.42 17.09
N GLY A 115 -4.50 -3.62 15.89
CA GLY A 115 -4.84 -4.73 15.01
C GLY A 115 -3.62 -5.52 14.57
N SER A 116 -3.83 -6.50 13.70
CA SER A 116 -2.74 -7.19 13.01
C SER A 116 -3.22 -7.87 11.74
N HIS A 117 -2.34 -7.94 10.75
CA HIS A 117 -2.60 -8.58 9.46
C HIS A 117 -1.36 -9.29 8.90
N CYS A 118 -1.59 -10.09 7.86
CA CYS A 118 -0.53 -10.71 7.09
C CYS A 118 -0.04 -9.75 5.99
N GLU A 119 1.22 -9.36 5.99
CA GLU A 119 1.77 -8.44 4.97
C GLU A 119 1.67 -9.02 3.55
N THR A 120 1.84 -10.33 3.41
CA THR A 120 1.89 -11.00 2.11
C THR A 120 0.52 -11.19 1.47
N CYS A 121 -0.53 -11.49 2.26
CA CYS A 121 -1.85 -11.83 1.72
C CYS A 121 -3.01 -10.98 2.26
N GLY A 122 -2.74 -10.03 3.15
CA GLY A 122 -3.74 -9.13 3.72
C GLY A 122 -4.71 -9.77 4.71
N LYS A 123 -4.55 -11.06 5.04
CA LYS A 123 -5.41 -11.73 6.03
C LYS A 123 -5.30 -11.01 7.37
N VAL A 124 -6.43 -10.54 7.90
CA VAL A 124 -6.51 -9.90 9.21
C VAL A 124 -6.63 -10.95 10.31
N PHE A 125 -5.80 -10.86 11.35
CA PHE A 125 -5.85 -11.72 12.53
C PHE A 125 -6.61 -11.09 13.68
N VAL A 126 -6.34 -9.80 13.90
CA VAL A 126 -7.05 -8.98 14.88
C VAL A 126 -7.51 -7.74 14.14
N ALA A 127 -8.82 -7.59 13.96
CA ALA A 127 -9.39 -6.42 13.31
C ALA A 127 -9.25 -5.19 14.21
N GLN A 128 -8.96 -4.04 13.62
CA GLN A 128 -9.09 -2.77 14.32
C GLN A 128 -10.58 -2.44 14.48
N GLU A 129 -10.93 -1.99 15.67
CA GLU A 129 -12.26 -1.51 16.02
C GLU A 129 -12.21 0.00 16.23
N GLU A 130 -13.31 0.67 15.87
CA GLU A 130 -13.43 2.11 16.02
C GLU A 130 -13.67 2.49 17.48
N ILE A 131 -12.87 3.43 17.99
CA ILE A 131 -13.04 4.02 19.31
C ILE A 131 -13.76 5.35 19.13
N ALA A 132 -14.87 5.54 19.84
CA ALA A 132 -15.66 6.77 19.77
C ALA A 132 -14.79 8.01 20.05
N MET A 133 -15.18 9.13 19.42
CA MET A 133 -14.56 10.43 19.63
C MET A 133 -14.60 10.84 21.10
N VAL A 134 -13.61 11.61 21.51
CA VAL A 134 -13.60 12.24 22.84
C VAL A 134 -14.47 13.49 22.80
N ASP A 135 -15.23 13.75 23.86
CA ASP A 135 -16.06 14.95 23.94
C ASP A 135 -15.23 16.25 23.84
N HIS A 136 -15.85 17.30 23.32
CA HIS A 136 -15.23 18.62 23.28
C HIS A 136 -15.03 19.16 24.70
N LYS A 137 -13.78 19.51 25.04
CA LYS A 137 -13.48 20.26 26.25
C LYS A 137 -13.90 21.71 26.08
N VAL A 138 -14.90 22.15 26.84
CA VAL A 138 -15.54 23.47 26.73
C VAL A 138 -14.73 24.52 27.49
N ILE A 139 -14.44 25.64 26.83
CA ILE A 139 -14.02 26.91 27.45
C ILE A 139 -15.09 27.95 27.16
N GLU A 140 -15.50 28.69 28.19
CA GLU A 140 -16.48 29.77 28.06
C GLU A 140 -15.81 31.07 27.61
N ASP A 141 -16.44 31.72 26.63
CA ASP A 141 -16.05 33.05 26.15
C ASP A 141 -16.88 34.11 26.88
N PRO A 142 -16.24 35.07 27.59
CA PRO A 142 -16.95 36.00 28.44
C PRO A 142 -17.84 36.95 27.64
N MET A 143 -18.98 37.31 28.24
CA MET A 143 -19.90 38.32 27.71
C MET A 143 -19.24 39.71 27.70
N VAL A 144 -19.56 40.50 26.67
CA VAL A 144 -19.14 41.90 26.57
C VAL A 144 -20.39 42.78 26.54
N ALA A 145 -20.56 43.65 27.54
CA ALA A 145 -21.74 44.52 27.59
C ALA A 145 -21.72 45.58 26.47
N PRO A 146 -22.88 45.92 25.85
CA PRO A 146 -22.95 47.00 24.88
C PRO A 146 -22.70 48.36 25.55
N THR A 147 -22.18 49.31 24.78
CA THR A 147 -22.02 50.71 25.19
C THR A 147 -22.99 51.59 24.42
N CYS A 148 -23.01 52.91 24.66
CA CYS A 148 -23.87 53.83 23.91
C CYS A 148 -23.54 53.88 22.41
N THR A 149 -22.31 53.51 22.02
CA THR A 149 -21.83 53.62 20.63
C THR A 149 -21.35 52.29 20.02
N LYS A 150 -20.94 51.30 20.82
CA LYS A 150 -20.46 49.98 20.34
C LYS A 150 -21.42 48.86 20.77
N PRO A 151 -21.71 47.88 19.88
CA PRO A 151 -22.45 46.68 20.26
C PRO A 151 -21.68 45.86 21.31
N GLY A 152 -22.42 45.06 22.06
CA GLY A 152 -21.90 44.03 22.97
C GLY A 152 -21.94 42.64 22.33
N LEU A 153 -21.50 41.63 23.08
CA LEU A 153 -21.51 40.21 22.69
C LEU A 153 -22.11 39.38 23.82
N THR A 154 -22.95 38.39 23.49
CA THR A 154 -23.44 37.39 24.44
C THR A 154 -22.30 36.46 24.92
N GLN A 155 -22.55 35.67 25.97
CA GLN A 155 -21.62 34.62 26.39
C GLN A 155 -21.56 33.53 25.31
N GLY A 156 -20.34 33.13 24.93
CA GLY A 156 -20.09 32.06 23.97
C GLY A 156 -19.33 30.90 24.60
N SER A 157 -18.99 29.90 23.79
CA SER A 157 -18.00 28.89 24.18
C SER A 157 -17.35 28.24 22.97
N HIS A 158 -16.12 27.78 23.16
CA HIS A 158 -15.36 27.04 22.15
C HIS A 158 -14.67 25.81 22.76
N CYS A 159 -14.27 24.89 21.89
CA CYS A 159 -13.48 23.74 22.30
C CYS A 159 -12.00 24.12 22.46
N GLU A 160 -11.41 23.85 23.61
CA GLU A 160 -9.98 24.10 23.90
C GLU A 160 -9.05 23.38 22.91
N THR A 161 -9.40 22.15 22.54
CA THR A 161 -8.51 21.28 21.77
C THR A 161 -8.55 21.57 20.27
N CYS A 162 -9.73 21.87 19.71
CA CYS A 162 -9.89 22.04 18.26
C CYS A 162 -10.39 23.42 17.83
N GLY A 163 -10.69 24.32 18.77
CA GLY A 163 -11.15 25.68 18.48
C GLY A 163 -12.57 25.76 17.90
N LYS A 164 -13.30 24.64 17.79
CA LYS A 164 -14.68 24.64 17.30
C LYS A 164 -15.55 25.45 18.24
N VAL A 165 -16.27 26.44 17.70
CA VAL A 165 -17.29 27.19 18.43
C VAL A 165 -18.45 26.25 18.77
N LEU A 166 -18.73 26.09 20.06
CA LEU A 166 -19.79 25.23 20.57
C LEU A 166 -21.07 26.04 20.79
N ILE A 167 -20.93 27.27 21.29
CA ILE A 167 -22.00 28.26 21.38
C ILE A 167 -21.45 29.56 20.79
N ALA A 168 -22.06 30.02 19.70
CA ALA A 168 -21.64 31.25 19.05
C ALA A 168 -22.04 32.48 19.88
N GLN A 169 -21.15 33.47 19.94
CA GLN A 169 -21.50 34.79 20.48
C GLN A 169 -22.39 35.51 19.46
N GLU A 170 -23.45 36.13 19.97
CA GLU A 170 -24.38 36.97 19.21
C GLU A 170 -24.18 38.43 19.58
N GLU A 171 -24.35 39.33 18.61
CA GLU A 171 -24.21 40.77 18.83
C GLU A 171 -25.42 41.36 19.55
N ILE A 172 -25.16 42.17 20.57
CA ILE A 172 -26.15 42.97 21.28
C ILE A 172 -26.04 44.41 20.79
N ALA A 173 -27.13 44.98 20.26
CA ALA A 173 -27.14 46.35 19.74
C ALA A 173 -26.65 47.39 20.79
N PRO A 174 -25.99 48.49 20.36
CA PRO A 174 -25.58 49.55 21.27
C PRO A 174 -26.79 50.20 21.97
N LEU A 175 -26.57 50.69 23.20
CA LEU A 175 -27.64 51.29 24.03
C LEU A 175 -28.23 52.57 23.41
N GLY A 176 -27.49 53.20 22.50
CA GLY A 176 -27.88 54.44 21.82
C GLY A 176 -27.82 55.67 22.72
N HIS A 177 -28.11 56.82 22.12
CA HIS A 177 -28.24 58.09 22.82
C HIS A 177 -29.69 58.57 22.73
N LYS A 178 -30.24 58.99 23.87
CA LYS A 178 -31.51 59.74 23.88
C LYS A 178 -31.17 61.21 23.72
N VAL A 179 -31.67 61.82 22.66
CA VAL A 179 -31.63 63.27 22.51
C VAL A 179 -32.56 63.84 23.56
N VAL A 180 -31.99 64.53 24.54
CA VAL A 180 -32.77 65.37 25.44
C VAL A 180 -32.86 66.72 24.75
N GLU A 181 -34.06 67.12 24.36
CA GLU A 181 -34.28 68.48 23.88
C GLU A 181 -34.20 69.41 25.09
N ASP A 182 -33.14 70.21 25.15
CA ASP A 182 -33.08 71.29 26.11
C ASP A 182 -34.16 72.32 25.74
N PRO A 183 -35.09 72.64 26.65
CA PRO A 183 -36.03 73.71 26.39
C PRO A 183 -35.22 74.96 26.10
N MET A 184 -35.55 75.62 24.99
CA MET A 184 -34.94 76.87 24.57
C MET A 184 -34.98 77.86 25.74
N VAL A 185 -33.86 78.00 26.44
CA VAL A 185 -33.72 79.00 27.50
C VAL A 185 -33.73 80.33 26.77
N ALA A 186 -34.85 81.06 26.89
CA ALA A 186 -34.94 82.43 26.42
C ALA A 186 -33.73 83.19 26.97
N PRO A 187 -33.02 84.00 26.16
CA PRO A 187 -31.88 84.76 26.64
C PRO A 187 -32.33 85.53 27.87
N ASN A 188 -31.75 85.20 29.02
CA ASN A 188 -32.04 85.94 30.23
C ASN A 188 -31.42 87.32 30.03
N ASP A 189 -32.25 88.33 29.80
CA ASP A 189 -31.92 89.73 29.49
C ASP A 189 -31.16 90.47 30.63
N LEU A 190 -30.51 89.73 31.53
CA LEU A 190 -29.75 90.25 32.67
C LEU A 190 -28.31 90.66 32.33
N TRP A 191 -27.80 90.38 31.11
CA TRP A 191 -26.44 90.79 30.71
C TRP A 191 -26.35 92.06 29.86
N MET A 192 -27.45 92.82 29.70
CA MET A 192 -27.46 94.07 28.89
C MET A 192 -27.95 95.34 29.63
N ARG A 193 -28.14 95.32 30.96
CA ARG A 193 -28.63 96.50 31.72
C ARG A 193 -27.65 97.14 32.71
N SER A 194 -26.39 96.72 32.78
CA SER A 194 -25.40 97.32 33.68
C SER A 194 -24.18 97.89 32.94
N ASN A 195 -24.38 98.95 32.14
CA ASN A 195 -23.41 100.05 32.09
C ASN A 195 -23.94 101.24 31.29
N ARG A 196 -24.80 102.05 31.93
CA ARG A 196 -24.92 103.48 31.57
C ARG A 196 -24.27 104.32 32.67
N ARG A 197 -23.13 104.91 32.29
CA ARG A 197 -22.81 106.35 32.40
C ARG A 197 -22.47 106.94 33.79
N PHE A 198 -21.15 107.02 34.05
CA PHE A 198 -20.40 108.17 34.64
C PHE A 198 -20.65 108.53 36.14
N PRO A 199 -19.75 109.23 36.87
CA PRO A 199 -18.72 110.15 36.38
C PRO A 199 -17.30 110.05 36.99
N LEU A 200 -16.46 110.91 36.41
CA LEU A 200 -15.07 111.26 36.70
C LEU A 200 -14.82 111.78 38.13
N TRP A 201 -13.53 111.81 38.47
CA TRP A 201 -12.82 112.38 39.64
C TRP A 201 -12.45 111.27 40.64
N GLY A 202 -11.20 110.99 40.96
CA GLY A 202 -9.94 111.72 40.84
C GLY A 202 -9.04 111.21 41.98
N LEU A 203 -7.73 111.11 41.72
CA LEU A 203 -6.58 111.29 42.66
C LEU A 203 -6.69 110.56 44.04
N TRP A 204 -5.73 109.82 44.59
CA TRP A 204 -4.31 110.12 44.71
C TRP A 204 -3.70 109.03 45.64
N TRP A 205 -2.58 108.43 45.23
CA TRP A 205 -1.36 108.07 45.98
C TRP A 205 -1.38 107.36 47.34
N GLY A 206 -0.46 106.39 47.47
CA GLY A 206 0.08 105.96 48.77
C GLY A 206 1.00 104.75 48.72
N ASN A 207 2.26 104.94 48.30
CA ASN A 207 3.37 103.98 48.41
C ASN A 207 3.58 103.47 49.84
N ARG A 208 3.93 102.19 49.98
CA ARG A 208 5.22 101.73 50.56
C ARG A 208 5.52 100.30 50.17
#